data_AF-A0A7Z9QMZ6-F1
#
_entry.id   AF-A0A7Z9QMZ6-F1
#
_cell.length_a   1.000
_cell.length_b   1.000
_cell.length_c   1.000
_cell.angle_alpha   90.00
_cell.angle_beta   90.00
_cell.angle_gamma   90.00
#
_symmetry.space_group_name_H-M   'P 1'
#
loop_
_entity.id
_entity.type
_entity.pdbx_description
1 polymer ?
#
loop_
_entity_poly.entity_id
_entity_poly.type
_entity_poly.pdbx_seq_one_letter_code
_entity_poly.pdbx_strand_id
1 'polypeptide(L)'
;MPAHRPTCDSMPSAAITILAQVAGCVPVGDSLPDLVADGIMLIGDAAHHSDPISGGGIANAMFSGMFAAEAAIEGIRIGDVSAEILRMYQVLWDKDIGENFKHICRIRDSVLKFSDELFDRCANVLNKTPNKTIDMVTIFKTVLRHQPRLLLELRHLVLAGWI
;
A
#
# COMPACT_ATOMS: atom_id res chain seq x y z
N MET A 1 -7.93 -25.68 -24.82
CA MET A 1 -6.52 -26.15 -24.74
C MET A 1 -5.95 -25.64 -23.43
N PRO A 2 -5.53 -26.51 -22.50
CA PRO A 2 -5.03 -26.07 -21.20
C PRO A 2 -3.64 -25.46 -21.36
N ALA A 3 -3.44 -24.26 -20.82
CA ALA A 3 -2.14 -23.61 -20.76
C ALA A 3 -1.24 -24.40 -19.80
N HIS A 4 -0.17 -24.97 -20.34
CA HIS A 4 0.89 -25.63 -19.58
C HIS A 4 1.51 -24.60 -18.61
N ARG A 5 1.36 -24.79 -17.29
CA ARG A 5 2.31 -24.21 -16.34
C ARG A 5 3.65 -24.91 -16.58
N PRO A 6 4.77 -24.18 -16.74
CA PRO A 6 6.07 -24.81 -16.68
C PRO A 6 6.26 -25.30 -15.23
N THR A 7 6.24 -26.62 -15.04
CA THR A 7 6.74 -27.23 -13.80
C THR A 7 8.26 -27.18 -13.82
N CYS A 8 8.87 -27.12 -12.64
CA CYS A 8 10.33 -27.05 -12.46
C CYS A 8 11.10 -28.23 -13.11
N ASP A 9 10.37 -29.26 -13.57
CA ASP A 9 10.89 -30.52 -14.10
C ASP A 9 11.44 -30.42 -15.53
N SER A 10 11.19 -29.32 -16.26
CA SER A 10 11.58 -29.19 -17.67
C SER A 10 12.92 -28.47 -17.91
N MET A 11 13.71 -28.21 -16.86
CA MET A 11 15.05 -27.62 -17.02
C MET A 11 16.12 -28.72 -17.09
N PRO A 12 17.04 -28.68 -18.06
CA PRO A 12 18.18 -29.60 -18.09
C PRO A 12 18.95 -29.48 -16.78
N SER A 13 19.44 -30.61 -16.27
CA SER A 13 20.16 -30.80 -15.00
C SER A 13 21.45 -29.95 -14.88
N ALA A 14 21.31 -28.62 -14.89
CA ALA A 14 22.30 -27.70 -14.38
C ALA A 14 22.13 -27.65 -12.87
N ALA A 15 23.23 -27.81 -12.12
CA ALA A 15 23.21 -27.73 -10.67
C ALA A 15 22.70 -26.36 -10.22
N ILE A 16 21.41 -26.28 -9.85
CA ILE A 16 20.83 -25.06 -9.29
C ILE A 16 21.45 -24.86 -7.90
N THR A 17 22.20 -23.77 -7.75
CA THR A 17 22.74 -23.36 -6.45
C THR A 17 21.98 -22.13 -5.98
N ILE A 18 21.29 -22.25 -4.85
CA ILE A 18 20.64 -21.10 -4.21
C ILE A 18 21.75 -20.22 -3.61
N LEU A 19 21.91 -19.01 -4.16
CA LEU A 19 22.91 -18.05 -3.67
C LEU A 19 22.46 -17.32 -2.41
N ALA A 20 21.15 -17.03 -2.30
CA ALA A 20 20.57 -16.37 -1.14
C ALA A 20 19.06 -16.65 -1.04
N GLN A 21 18.56 -16.72 0.19
CA GLN A 21 17.15 -16.71 0.52
C GLN A 21 16.95 -15.77 1.70
N VAL A 22 16.05 -14.80 1.56
CA VAL A 22 15.76 -13.79 2.58
C VAL A 22 14.25 -13.78 2.83
N ALA A 23 13.88 -13.69 4.11
CA ALA A 23 12.50 -13.53 4.55
C ALA A 23 12.43 -12.35 5.53
N GLY A 24 11.32 -11.62 5.50
CA GLY A 24 11.07 -10.47 6.36
C GLY A 24 9.58 -10.16 6.45
N CYS A 25 9.22 -9.36 7.44
CA CYS A 25 7.84 -8.89 7.64
C CYS A 25 7.69 -7.49 7.04
N VAL A 26 6.57 -7.24 6.36
CA VAL A 26 6.21 -5.92 5.83
C VAL A 26 4.94 -5.46 6.53
N PRO A 27 4.95 -4.31 7.23
CA PRO A 27 3.74 -3.77 7.83
C PRO A 27 2.81 -3.24 6.74
N VAL A 28 1.83 -4.03 6.35
CA VAL A 28 0.81 -3.65 5.36
C VAL A 28 -0.46 -3.22 6.10
N GLY A 29 -0.54 -1.95 6.47
CA GLY A 29 -1.65 -1.37 7.21
C GLY A 29 -1.65 0.15 7.13
N ASP A 30 -2.51 0.78 7.91
CA ASP A 30 -2.45 2.24 8.09
C ASP A 30 -1.18 2.61 8.86
N SER A 31 -0.72 3.86 8.73
CA SER A 31 0.38 4.36 9.56
C SER A 31 -0.02 4.35 11.04
N LEU A 32 0.96 4.32 11.95
CA LEU A 32 0.66 4.40 13.38
C LEU A 32 -0.11 5.70 13.70
N PRO A 33 -1.06 5.67 14.66
CA PRO A 33 -1.89 6.83 14.98
C PRO A 33 -1.08 7.99 15.59
N ASP A 34 -0.02 7.66 16.31
CA ASP A 34 0.94 8.62 16.87
C ASP A 34 2.33 8.27 16.33
N LEU A 35 2.92 9.19 15.57
CA LEU A 35 4.26 9.05 14.99
C LEU A 35 5.35 9.69 15.85
N VAL A 36 4.95 10.42 16.89
CA VAL A 36 5.83 11.26 17.70
C VAL A 36 5.55 11.11 19.20
N ALA A 37 6.60 11.29 19.99
CA ALA A 37 6.56 11.49 21.44
C ALA A 37 7.67 12.47 21.84
N ASP A 38 7.79 12.80 23.13
CA ASP A 38 8.87 13.70 23.61
C ASP A 38 10.24 13.12 23.24
N GLY A 39 10.98 13.86 22.40
CA GLY A 39 12.30 13.48 21.90
C GLY A 39 12.32 12.30 20.93
N ILE A 40 11.17 11.81 20.44
CA ILE A 40 11.07 10.60 19.63
C ILE A 40 10.20 10.84 18.39
N MET A 41 10.68 10.36 17.23
CA MET A 41 9.91 10.25 15.99
C MET A 41 10.11 8.86 15.39
N LEU A 42 9.03 8.20 14.97
CA LEU A 42 9.06 6.93 14.26
C LEU A 42 9.01 7.19 12.76
N ILE A 43 9.82 6.49 11.96
CA ILE A 43 9.85 6.63 10.49
C ILE A 43 9.93 5.26 9.82
N GLY A 44 9.67 5.20 8.51
CA GLY A 44 9.80 3.98 7.71
C GLY A 44 8.95 2.82 8.24
N ASP A 45 9.51 1.60 8.21
CA ASP A 45 8.78 0.40 8.65
C ASP A 45 8.39 0.46 10.14
N ALA A 46 9.17 1.13 10.98
CA ALA A 46 8.84 1.33 12.40
C ALA A 46 7.57 2.18 12.59
N ALA A 47 7.21 2.99 11.60
CA ALA A 47 6.01 3.82 11.57
C ALA A 47 4.87 3.23 10.72
N HIS A 48 5.03 2.01 10.19
CA HIS A 48 4.12 1.38 9.22
C HIS A 48 3.99 2.16 7.90
N HIS A 49 5.07 2.71 7.39
CA HIS A 49 5.05 3.53 6.17
C HIS A 49 5.12 2.71 4.86
N SER A 50 5.01 1.39 4.91
CA SER A 50 4.92 0.58 3.69
C SER A 50 3.55 0.79 3.02
N ASP A 51 3.55 0.99 1.70
CA ASP A 51 2.31 1.18 0.93
C ASP A 51 1.36 -0.01 1.13
N PRO A 52 0.08 0.21 1.52
CA PRO A 52 -0.77 -0.89 1.94
C PRO A 52 -1.17 -1.86 0.83
N ILE A 53 -1.04 -1.49 -0.45
CA ILE A 53 -1.38 -2.35 -1.60
C ILE A 53 -0.14 -3.10 -2.11
N SER A 54 0.92 -2.36 -2.41
CA SER A 54 2.13 -2.90 -3.02
C SER A 54 3.11 -3.50 -2.03
N GLY A 55 3.03 -3.11 -0.75
CA GLY A 55 4.05 -3.41 0.26
C GLY A 55 5.36 -2.63 0.10
N GLY A 56 5.42 -1.67 -0.84
CA GLY A 56 6.62 -0.87 -1.07
C GLY A 56 6.85 0.16 0.03
N GLY A 57 8.00 0.10 0.71
CA GLY A 57 8.33 1.03 1.82
C GLY A 57 9.47 2.00 1.55
N ILE A 58 10.34 1.76 0.57
CA ILE A 58 11.61 2.51 0.41
C ILE A 58 11.36 4.02 0.18
N ALA A 59 10.51 4.37 -0.78
CA ALA A 59 10.20 5.77 -1.08
C ALA A 59 9.57 6.47 0.12
N ASN A 60 8.58 5.82 0.75
CA ASN A 60 7.88 6.34 1.91
C ASN A 60 8.79 6.50 3.13
N ALA A 61 9.74 5.57 3.34
CA ALA A 61 10.75 5.68 4.36
C ALA A 61 11.64 6.92 4.14
N MET A 62 12.07 7.17 2.89
CA MET A 62 12.83 8.38 2.55
C MET A 62 12.04 9.66 2.78
N PHE A 63 10.77 9.73 2.34
CA PHE A 63 9.90 10.88 2.60
C PHE A 63 9.71 11.11 4.10
N SER A 64 9.45 10.06 4.86
CA SER A 64 9.28 10.19 6.32
C SER A 64 10.55 10.63 7.03
N GLY A 65 11.73 10.19 6.58
CA GLY A 65 13.01 10.68 7.09
C GLY A 65 13.22 12.16 6.80
N MET A 66 12.83 12.63 5.61
CA MET A 66 12.89 14.05 5.24
C MET A 66 11.97 14.89 6.14
N PHE A 67 10.71 14.50 6.30
CA PHE A 67 9.77 15.22 7.16
C PHE A 67 10.20 15.21 8.64
N ALA A 68 10.72 14.08 9.13
CA ALA A 68 11.26 14.00 10.49
C ALA A 68 12.50 14.88 10.68
N ALA A 69 13.35 15.02 9.66
CA ALA A 69 14.50 15.92 9.70
C ALA A 69 14.07 17.39 9.79
N GLU A 70 13.02 17.79 9.06
CA GLU A 70 12.46 19.16 9.16
C GLU A 70 11.98 19.46 10.59
N ALA A 71 11.27 18.52 11.22
CA ALA A 71 10.83 18.66 12.61
C ALA A 71 12.00 18.65 13.61
N ALA A 72 13.00 17.81 13.40
CA ALA A 72 14.20 17.76 14.25
C ALA A 72 14.99 19.07 14.19
N ILE A 73 15.17 19.63 13.00
CA ILE A 73 15.88 20.91 12.81
C ILE A 73 15.17 22.03 13.55
N GLU A 74 13.84 22.10 13.44
CA GLU A 74 13.06 23.13 14.13
C GLU A 74 13.14 22.97 15.66
N GLY A 75 12.96 21.75 16.17
CA GLY A 75 13.05 21.48 17.60
C GLY A 75 14.42 21.80 18.20
N ILE A 76 15.50 21.45 17.50
CA ILE A 76 16.87 21.80 17.92
C ILE A 76 17.07 23.32 17.89
N ARG A 77 16.57 24.01 16.85
CA ARG A 77 16.74 25.46 16.68
C ARG A 77 16.11 26.26 17.81
N ILE A 78 14.95 25.82 18.30
CA ILE A 78 14.23 26.50 19.39
C ILE A 78 14.55 25.93 20.78
N GLY A 79 15.29 24.81 20.84
CA GLY A 79 15.65 24.14 22.09
C GLY A 79 14.49 23.36 22.73
N ASP A 80 13.50 22.93 21.94
CA ASP A 80 12.32 22.20 22.39
C ASP A 80 12.06 21.00 21.48
N VAL A 81 12.23 19.79 22.03
CA VAL A 81 11.99 18.51 21.35
C VAL A 81 10.76 17.79 21.89
N SER A 82 9.82 18.53 22.50
CA SER A 82 8.56 17.97 22.95
C SER A 82 7.72 17.41 21.79
N ALA A 83 6.81 16.50 22.11
CA ALA A 83 5.86 15.95 21.14
C ALA A 83 5.02 17.03 20.46
N GLU A 84 4.82 18.19 21.11
CA GLU A 84 4.10 19.33 20.54
C GLU A 84 4.85 19.93 19.34
N ILE A 85 6.15 20.17 19.49
CA ILE A 85 7.00 20.68 18.40
C ILE A 85 7.19 19.62 17.32
N LEU A 86 7.48 18.38 17.72
CA LEU A 86 7.76 17.29 16.78
C LEU A 86 6.52 16.87 15.98
N ARG A 87 5.29 17.16 16.45
CA ARG A 87 4.04 16.85 15.73
C ARG A 87 3.94 17.47 14.34
N MET A 88 4.75 18.50 14.04
CA MET A 88 4.90 19.00 12.66
C MET A 88 5.24 17.88 11.67
N TYR A 89 6.09 16.92 12.06
CA TYR A 89 6.41 15.75 11.22
C TYR A 89 5.14 14.95 10.86
N GLN A 90 4.32 14.62 11.85
CA GLN A 90 3.08 13.87 11.62
C GLN A 90 2.10 14.64 10.74
N VAL A 91 1.99 15.96 10.91
CA VAL A 91 1.16 16.81 10.05
C VAL A 91 1.63 16.77 8.59
N LEU A 92 2.94 16.83 8.34
CA LEU A 92 3.49 16.73 6.99
C LEU A 92 3.22 15.35 6.38
N TRP A 93 3.43 14.29 7.17
CA TRP A 93 3.15 12.92 6.74
C TRP A 93 1.68 12.72 6.36
N ASP A 94 0.75 13.10 7.23
CA ASP A 94 -0.68 12.91 7.02
C ASP A 94 -1.18 13.68 5.79
N LYS A 95 -0.69 14.91 5.61
CA LYS A 95 -1.03 15.76 4.47
C LYS A 95 -0.63 15.14 3.13
N ASP A 96 0.57 14.58 3.04
CA ASP A 96 1.13 14.14 1.76
C ASP A 96 0.86 12.65 1.48
N ILE A 97 0.83 11.79 2.51
CA ILE A 97 0.80 10.33 2.37
C ILE A 97 -0.21 9.65 3.32
N GLY A 98 -0.19 9.98 4.61
CA GLY A 98 -0.94 9.26 5.65
C GLY A 98 -2.46 9.25 5.47
N GLU A 99 -3.07 10.37 5.07
CA GLU A 99 -4.53 10.41 4.82
C GLU A 99 -4.94 9.51 3.65
N ASN A 100 -4.04 9.28 2.68
CA ASN A 100 -4.29 8.38 1.57
C ASN A 100 -4.21 6.90 2.01
N PHE A 101 -3.36 6.56 2.98
CA PHE A 101 -3.21 5.19 3.50
C PHE A 101 -4.52 4.67 4.10
N LYS A 102 -5.24 5.49 4.87
CA LYS A 102 -6.58 5.17 5.41
C LYS A 102 -7.54 4.71 4.32
N HIS A 103 -7.59 5.44 3.20
CA HIS A 103 -8.46 5.11 2.07
C HIS A 103 -8.01 3.84 1.37
N ILE A 104 -6.71 3.72 1.10
CA ILE A 104 -6.13 2.58 0.39
C ILE A 104 -6.30 1.27 1.18
N CYS A 105 -6.10 1.29 2.51
CA CYS A 105 -6.30 0.13 3.38
C CYS A 105 -7.73 -0.41 3.27
N ARG A 106 -8.73 0.48 3.27
CA ARG A 106 -10.14 0.09 3.15
C ARG A 106 -10.46 -0.54 1.79
N ILE A 107 -9.89 0.01 0.72
CA ILE A 107 -10.03 -0.57 -0.63
C ILE A 107 -9.39 -1.95 -0.67
N ARG A 108 -8.16 -2.08 -0.17
CA ARG A 108 -7.44 -3.35 -0.09
C ARG A 108 -8.25 -4.41 0.68
N ASP A 109 -8.73 -4.08 1.88
CA ASP A 109 -9.49 -5.02 2.71
C ASP A 109 -10.79 -5.50 2.05
N SER A 110 -11.33 -4.69 1.14
CA SER A 110 -12.48 -5.06 0.32
C SER A 110 -12.07 -5.97 -0.85
N VAL A 111 -10.98 -5.64 -1.54
CA VAL A 111 -10.43 -6.42 -2.65
C VAL A 111 -9.94 -7.79 -2.18
N LEU A 112 -9.36 -7.90 -0.98
CA LEU A 112 -8.90 -9.17 -0.40
C LEU A 112 -10.03 -10.17 -0.14
N LYS A 113 -11.30 -9.73 -0.13
CA LYS A 113 -12.47 -10.61 0.01
C LYS A 113 -12.98 -11.16 -1.31
N PHE A 114 -12.39 -10.75 -2.44
CA PHE A 114 -12.83 -11.18 -3.76
C PHE A 114 -12.44 -12.64 -4.01
N SER A 115 -13.34 -13.38 -4.66
CA SER A 115 -13.08 -14.75 -5.11
C SER A 115 -12.07 -14.77 -6.26
N ASP A 116 -11.29 -15.84 -6.39
CA ASP A 116 -10.39 -16.07 -7.53
C ASP A 116 -11.10 -15.91 -8.89
N GLU A 117 -12.32 -16.42 -9.01
CA GLU A 117 -13.13 -16.29 -10.23
C GLU A 117 -13.42 -14.84 -10.61
N LEU A 118 -13.52 -13.95 -9.62
CA LEU A 118 -13.70 -12.52 -9.83
C LEU A 118 -12.39 -11.89 -10.29
N PHE A 119 -11.26 -12.24 -9.67
CA PHE A 119 -9.94 -11.81 -10.14
C PHE A 119 -9.67 -12.23 -11.59
N ASP A 120 -9.99 -13.47 -11.95
CA ASP A 120 -9.84 -13.98 -13.32
C ASP A 120 -10.70 -13.19 -14.32
N ARG A 121 -11.93 -12.84 -13.96
CA ARG A 121 -12.80 -12.01 -14.80
C ARG A 121 -12.22 -10.60 -14.95
N CYS A 122 -11.75 -9.99 -13.86
CA CYS A 122 -11.10 -8.68 -13.89
C CYS A 122 -9.88 -8.70 -14.82
N ALA A 123 -9.00 -9.70 -14.68
CA ALA A 123 -7.82 -9.87 -15.52
C ALA A 123 -8.19 -10.02 -17.01
N ASN A 124 -9.22 -10.81 -17.32
CA ASN A 124 -9.69 -11.00 -18.69
C ASN A 124 -10.25 -9.72 -19.32
N VAL A 125 -10.90 -8.86 -18.54
CA VAL A 125 -11.39 -7.55 -19.02
C VAL A 125 -10.22 -6.59 -19.26
N LEU A 126 -9.23 -6.57 -18.34
CA LEU A 126 -8.05 -5.72 -18.48
C LEU A 126 -7.21 -6.10 -19.71
N ASN A 127 -7.03 -7.40 -19.97
CA ASN A 127 -6.30 -7.89 -21.14
C ASN A 127 -6.95 -7.50 -22.48
N LYS A 128 -8.25 -7.22 -22.50
CA LYS A 128 -9.00 -6.81 -23.70
C LYS A 128 -9.05 -5.29 -23.89
N THR A 129 -8.55 -4.52 -22.92
CA THR A 129 -8.58 -3.07 -22.95
C THR A 129 -7.31 -2.54 -23.63
N PRO A 130 -7.41 -1.71 -24.68
CA PRO A 130 -6.23 -1.24 -25.39
C PRO A 130 -5.37 -0.34 -24.51
N ASN A 131 -4.08 -0.66 -24.46
CA ASN A 131 -2.96 0.06 -23.85
C ASN A 131 -3.26 1.52 -23.46
N LYS A 132 -3.75 1.73 -22.23
CA LYS A 132 -3.81 3.03 -21.56
C LYS A 132 -3.53 2.80 -20.10
N THR A 133 -2.79 3.72 -19.50
CA THR A 133 -2.35 3.74 -18.09
C THR A 133 -3.37 3.03 -17.19
N ILE A 134 -3.02 1.84 -16.75
CA ILE A 134 -3.86 1.02 -15.86
C ILE A 134 -3.74 1.64 -14.47
N ASP A 135 -4.58 2.61 -14.17
CA ASP A 135 -4.74 3.10 -12.81
C ASP A 135 -5.79 2.23 -12.09
N MET A 136 -5.63 2.10 -10.76
CA MET A 136 -6.52 1.32 -9.89
C MET A 136 -7.99 1.75 -10.00
N VAL A 137 -8.26 3.04 -10.19
CA VAL A 137 -9.61 3.60 -10.33
C VAL A 137 -10.23 3.17 -11.67
N THR A 138 -9.46 3.11 -12.74
CA THR A 138 -9.86 2.68 -14.07
C THR A 138 -10.14 1.18 -14.08
N ILE A 139 -9.31 0.37 -13.40
CA ILE A 139 -9.61 -1.04 -13.16
C ILE A 139 -10.95 -1.16 -12.42
N PHE A 140 -11.07 -0.49 -11.27
CA PHE A 140 -12.24 -0.58 -10.41
C PHE A 140 -13.53 -0.15 -11.12
N LYS A 141 -13.52 0.98 -11.86
CA LYS A 141 -14.66 1.45 -12.67
C LYS A 141 -15.04 0.47 -13.78
N THR A 142 -14.05 -0.17 -14.40
CA THR A 142 -14.28 -1.15 -15.47
C THR A 142 -14.90 -2.43 -14.92
N VAL A 143 -14.42 -2.89 -13.77
CA VAL A 143 -14.98 -4.04 -13.05
C VAL A 143 -16.41 -3.75 -12.59
N LEU A 144 -16.67 -2.58 -12.01
CA LEU A 144 -18.01 -2.14 -11.60
C LEU A 144 -19.01 -2.09 -12.77
N ARG A 145 -18.60 -1.61 -13.95
CA ARG A 145 -19.45 -1.58 -15.15
C ARG A 145 -19.84 -2.97 -15.65
N HIS A 146 -18.93 -3.94 -15.57
CA HIS A 146 -19.18 -5.29 -16.05
C HIS A 146 -19.81 -6.21 -15.00
N GLN A 147 -19.68 -5.89 -13.71
CA GLN A 147 -20.31 -6.62 -12.60
C GLN A 147 -21.01 -5.66 -11.61
N PRO A 148 -22.22 -5.17 -11.94
CA PRO A 148 -22.97 -4.29 -11.03
C PRO A 148 -23.40 -4.99 -9.74
N ARG A 149 -23.39 -6.32 -9.67
CA ARG A 149 -23.60 -7.08 -8.41
C ARG A 149 -22.51 -6.81 -7.37
N LEU A 150 -21.32 -6.42 -7.80
CA LEU A 150 -20.24 -6.02 -6.91
C LEU A 150 -20.64 -4.80 -6.07
N LEU A 151 -21.50 -3.89 -6.58
CA LEU A 151 -22.04 -2.78 -5.79
C LEU A 151 -22.90 -3.24 -4.61
N LEU A 152 -23.55 -4.41 -4.70
CA LEU A 152 -24.32 -4.99 -3.58
C LEU A 152 -23.39 -5.57 -2.51
N GLU A 153 -22.26 -6.14 -2.93
CA GLU A 153 -21.21 -6.59 -2.01
C GLU A 153 -20.48 -5.41 -1.37
N LEU A 154 -20.18 -4.38 -2.17
CA LEU A 154 -19.56 -3.10 -1.77
C LEU A 154 -20.58 -2.12 -1.15
N ARG A 155 -21.84 -2.52 -0.93
CA ARG A 155 -22.89 -1.63 -0.38
C ARG A 155 -22.50 -1.05 0.97
N HIS A 156 -21.70 -1.79 1.74
CA HIS A 156 -21.19 -1.35 3.03
C HIS A 156 -20.20 -0.19 2.91
N LEU A 157 -19.50 -0.07 1.76
CA LEU A 157 -18.65 1.08 1.45
C LEU A 157 -19.48 2.28 0.97
N VAL A 158 -20.50 2.05 0.15
CA VAL A 158 -21.40 3.11 -0.35
C VAL A 158 -22.25 3.71 0.77
N LEU A 159 -22.83 2.87 1.63
CA LEU A 159 -23.64 3.31 2.79
C LEU A 159 -22.80 4.04 3.85
N ALA A 160 -21.49 3.81 3.88
CA ALA A 160 -20.56 4.53 4.73
C ALA A 160 -20.11 5.88 4.12
N GLY A 161 -20.57 6.22 2.91
CA GLY A 161 -20.27 7.49 2.22
C GLY A 161 -18.95 7.52 1.46
N TRP A 162 -18.46 6.37 0.98
CA TRP A 162 -17.09 6.23 0.43
C TRP A 162 -17.02 6.21 -1.11
N ILE A 163 -18.18 6.33 -1.79
CA ILE A 163 -18.37 6.60 -3.23
C ILE A 163 -19.52 7.60 -3.34
#